data_AF-A0A6P7H2Z1-F1
#
_entry.id   AF-A0A6P7H2Z1-F1
#
_cell.length_a   1.000
_cell.length_b   1.000
_cell.length_c   1.000
_cell.angle_alpha   90.00
_cell.angle_beta   90.00
_cell.angle_gamma   90.00
#
_symmetry.space_group_name_H-M   'P 1'
#
loop_
_entity.id
_entity.type
_entity.pdbx_description
1 polymer ?
#
loop_
_entity_poly.entity_id
_entity_poly.type
_entity_poly.pdbx_seq_one_letter_code
_entity_poly.pdbx_strand_id
1 'polypeptide(L)'
;YISIVAGYGSVSPRTTWGKLVTIIYALIGIPLMLLYLSATGDILARSFRRLYGKMCGVSPKQLQCPCSNTVRVPVTLCLVIVLAYICSGAVLFHRLENWSLLEGSYFCFTSLGTIGFGDLLPGQKAEEISLCACSAYILTGMALVAMCFSLVQDEVLSLLRYLGASCSKNELKLKEEEAS
;
A
#
# COMPACT_ATOMS: atom_id res chain seq x y z
N TYR A 1 9.55 10.09 11.23
CA TYR A 1 9.19 9.38 9.98
C TYR A 1 7.70 9.10 9.90
N ILE A 2 7.14 8.37 10.87
CA ILE A 2 5.69 8.19 11.08
C ILE A 2 4.91 9.52 11.07
N SER A 3 5.45 10.58 11.71
CA SER A 3 4.82 11.91 11.75
C SER A 3 4.71 12.63 10.39
N ILE A 4 5.53 12.28 9.39
CA ILE A 4 5.51 12.92 8.06
C ILE A 4 4.54 12.23 7.10
N VAL A 5 4.33 10.93 7.26
CA VAL A 5 3.45 10.15 6.37
C VAL A 5 2.03 10.08 6.90
N ALA A 6 1.87 9.92 8.21
CA ALA A 6 0.55 9.76 8.84
C ALA A 6 0.07 11.03 9.56
N GLY A 7 0.87 12.10 9.63
CA GLY A 7 0.38 13.41 10.10
C GLY A 7 -0.13 13.43 11.54
N TYR A 8 0.42 12.58 12.42
CA TYR A 8 -0.08 12.33 13.77
C TYR A 8 -0.20 13.54 14.72
N GLY A 9 0.18 14.75 14.30
CA GLY A 9 -0.14 16.03 14.96
C GLY A 9 0.48 16.27 16.33
N SER A 10 0.97 15.23 17.00
CA SER A 10 1.38 15.24 18.41
C SER A 10 2.69 15.99 18.67
N VAL A 11 3.51 16.20 17.63
CA VAL A 11 4.77 16.95 17.71
C VAL A 11 4.89 17.91 16.53
N SER A 12 4.60 19.19 16.77
CA SER A 12 4.71 20.27 15.77
C SER A 12 5.82 21.26 16.16
N PRO A 13 6.71 21.67 15.22
CA PRO A 13 7.78 22.61 15.52
C PRO A 13 7.22 24.00 15.83
N ARG A 14 7.43 24.48 17.07
CA ARG A 14 6.98 25.82 17.49
C ARG A 14 7.93 26.95 17.06
N THR A 15 9.21 26.66 16.82
CA THR A 15 10.23 27.66 16.48
C THR A 15 10.32 27.90 14.98
N THR A 16 10.65 29.14 14.57
CA THR A 16 10.80 29.52 13.15
C THR A 16 11.86 28.67 12.44
N TRP A 17 13.00 28.43 13.08
CA TRP A 17 14.05 27.55 12.57
C TRP A 17 13.61 26.08 12.49
N GLY A 18 12.86 25.60 13.48
CA GLY A 18 12.31 24.24 13.47
C GLY A 18 11.36 24.02 12.29
N LYS A 19 10.55 25.03 11.94
CA LYS A 19 9.68 24.99 10.75
C LYS A 19 10.50 24.90 9.46
N LEU A 20 11.54 25.72 9.30
CA LEU A 20 12.40 25.72 8.11
C LEU A 20 13.11 24.36 7.92
N VAL A 21 13.69 23.81 9.00
CA VAL A 21 14.34 22.49 8.97
C VAL A 21 13.34 21.39 8.60
N THR A 22 12.11 21.46 9.11
CA THR A 22 11.05 20.50 8.80
C THR A 22 10.67 20.52 7.31
N ILE A 23 10.63 21.71 6.69
CA ILE A 23 10.36 21.85 5.25
C ILE A 23 11.46 21.17 4.43
N ILE A 24 12.74 21.44 4.73
CA ILE A 24 13.88 20.83 4.03
C ILE A 24 13.88 19.31 4.21
N TYR A 25 13.63 18.83 5.43
CA TYR A 25 13.55 17.42 5.73
C TYR A 25 12.41 16.73 4.95
N ALA A 26 11.24 17.37 4.84
CA ALA A 26 10.13 16.84 4.04
C ALA A 26 10.46 16.78 2.54
N LEU A 27 11.13 17.81 2.00
CA LEU A 27 11.52 17.86 0.58
C LEU A 27 12.45 16.71 0.18
N ILE A 28 13.38 16.31 1.04
CA ILE A 28 14.29 15.18 0.78
C ILE A 28 13.64 13.84 1.18
N GLY A 29 12.89 13.84 2.27
CA GLY A 29 12.27 12.65 2.84
C GLY A 29 11.16 12.06 1.97
N ILE A 30 10.32 12.89 1.35
CA ILE A 30 9.21 12.43 0.51
C ILE A 30 9.72 11.65 -0.73
N PRO A 31 10.68 12.16 -1.55
CA PRO A 31 11.24 11.40 -2.65
C PRO A 31 11.89 10.09 -2.21
N LEU A 32 12.68 10.13 -1.12
CA LEU A 32 13.34 8.93 -0.60
C LEU A 32 12.32 7.89 -0.10
N MET A 33 11.21 8.34 0.47
CA MET A 33 10.10 7.49 0.85
C MET A 33 9.40 6.85 -0.35
N LEU A 34 9.12 7.62 -1.39
CA LEU A 34 8.53 7.09 -2.62
C LEU A 34 9.44 6.04 -3.27
N LEU A 35 10.76 6.26 -3.26
CA LEU A 35 11.74 5.26 -3.73
C LEU A 35 11.72 4.00 -2.87
N TYR A 36 11.70 4.14 -1.54
CA TYR A 36 11.61 3.00 -0.63
C TYR A 36 10.32 2.19 -0.83
N LEU A 37 9.18 2.89 -0.96
CA LEU A 37 7.87 2.27 -1.23
C LEU A 37 7.86 1.55 -2.58
N SER A 38 8.47 2.13 -3.61
CA SER A 38 8.60 1.50 -4.93
C SER A 38 9.43 0.21 -4.84
N ALA A 39 10.61 0.26 -4.22
CA ALA A 39 11.47 -0.91 -4.08
C ALA A 39 10.81 -2.02 -3.25
N THR A 40 10.20 -1.68 -2.12
CA THR A 40 9.55 -2.64 -1.22
C THR A 40 8.26 -3.18 -1.84
N GLY A 41 7.47 -2.33 -2.48
CA GLY A 41 6.25 -2.68 -3.19
C GLY A 41 6.50 -3.68 -4.33
N ASP A 42 7.58 -3.49 -5.09
CA ASP A 42 8.00 -4.43 -6.15
C ASP A 42 8.40 -5.80 -5.60
N ILE A 43 9.19 -5.83 -4.52
CA ILE A 43 9.61 -7.07 -3.85
C ILE A 43 8.37 -7.82 -3.34
N LEU A 44 7.45 -7.09 -2.72
CA LEU A 44 6.24 -7.65 -2.16
C LEU A 44 5.29 -8.16 -3.27
N ALA A 45 5.10 -7.40 -4.35
CA ALA A 45 4.33 -7.80 -5.52
C ALA A 45 4.86 -9.09 -6.15
N ARG A 46 6.19 -9.20 -6.31
CA ARG A 46 6.84 -10.42 -6.82
C ARG A 46 6.63 -11.60 -5.88
N SER A 47 6.73 -11.38 -4.57
CA SER A 47 6.51 -12.41 -3.56
C SER A 47 5.06 -12.92 -3.59
N PHE A 48 4.08 -12.02 -3.72
CA PHE A 48 2.67 -12.39 -3.86
C PHE A 48 2.37 -13.14 -5.15
N ARG A 49 2.89 -12.67 -6.30
CA ARG A 49 2.72 -13.37 -7.58
C ARG A 49 3.32 -14.78 -7.54
N ARG A 50 4.46 -14.96 -6.86
CA ARG A 50 5.06 -16.30 -6.65
C ARG A 50 4.21 -17.18 -5.73
N LEU A 51 3.72 -16.64 -4.61
CA LEU A 51 2.90 -17.39 -3.66
C LEU A 51 1.58 -17.82 -4.29
N TYR A 52 0.91 -16.91 -4.99
CA TYR A 52 -0.33 -17.18 -5.72
C TYR A 52 -0.10 -18.16 -6.88
N GLY A 53 0.98 -17.98 -7.65
CA GLY A 53 1.37 -18.93 -8.71
C GLY A 53 1.62 -20.34 -8.21
N LYS A 54 2.25 -20.48 -7.03
CA LYS A 54 2.39 -21.78 -6.36
C LYS A 54 1.05 -22.38 -5.94
N MET A 55 0.15 -21.57 -5.37
CA MET A 55 -1.18 -22.01 -4.91
C MET A 55 -2.08 -22.46 -6.07
N CYS A 56 -1.97 -21.80 -7.23
CA CYS A 56 -2.66 -22.21 -8.46
C CYS A 56 -1.95 -23.36 -9.22
N GLY A 57 -0.85 -23.93 -8.70
CA GLY A 57 -0.13 -25.03 -9.34
C GLY A 57 0.57 -24.66 -10.66
N VAL A 58 0.83 -23.36 -10.90
CA VAL A 58 1.44 -22.89 -12.15
C VAL A 58 2.95 -23.15 -12.12
N SER A 59 3.45 -23.92 -13.10
CA SER A 59 4.88 -24.27 -13.20
C SER A 59 5.77 -23.04 -13.47
N PRO A 60 6.95 -22.93 -12.82
CA PRO A 60 7.85 -21.77 -12.89
C PRO A 60 8.46 -21.50 -14.28
N LYS A 61 8.37 -22.45 -15.23
CA LYS A 61 8.89 -22.28 -16.60
C LYS A 61 8.08 -21.29 -17.48
N GLN A 62 6.87 -20.88 -17.07
CA GLN A 62 6.03 -19.91 -17.79
C GLN A 62 6.24 -18.45 -17.37
N LEU A 63 7.16 -18.17 -16.42
CA LEU A 63 7.40 -16.81 -15.88
C LEU A 63 8.57 -16.08 -16.56
N GLN A 64 9.14 -16.64 -17.63
CA GLN A 64 10.39 -16.16 -18.22
C GLN A 64 10.20 -15.36 -19.53
N CYS A 65 8.99 -15.31 -20.10
CA CYS A 65 8.73 -14.55 -21.33
C CYS A 65 8.22 -13.14 -20.99
N PRO A 66 8.75 -12.07 -21.61
CA PRO A 66 8.28 -10.68 -21.42
C PRO A 66 6.80 -10.44 -21.78
N CYS A 67 6.13 -11.42 -22.42
CA CYS A 67 4.80 -11.26 -23.00
C CYS A 67 3.74 -12.27 -22.48
N SER A 68 4.04 -13.14 -21.50
CA SER A 68 3.16 -14.27 -21.17
C SER A 68 2.82 -14.37 -19.68
N ASN A 69 1.52 -14.44 -19.40
CA ASN A 69 0.86 -14.63 -18.10
C ASN A 69 0.97 -13.49 -17.09
N THR A 70 0.25 -12.40 -17.37
CA THR A 70 -0.26 -11.51 -16.31
C THR A 70 -1.28 -12.29 -15.48
N VAL A 71 -0.80 -13.00 -14.45
CA VAL A 71 -1.69 -13.53 -13.41
C VAL A 71 -2.34 -12.33 -12.76
N ARG A 72 -3.55 -11.98 -13.22
CA ARG A 72 -4.36 -10.90 -12.68
C ARG A 72 -4.73 -11.29 -11.25
N VAL A 73 -3.98 -10.73 -10.31
CA VAL A 73 -4.29 -10.86 -8.88
C VAL A 73 -5.57 -10.07 -8.64
N PRO A 74 -6.67 -10.70 -8.22
CA PRO A 74 -7.91 -9.99 -8.03
C PRO A 74 -7.79 -9.01 -6.86
N VAL A 75 -8.45 -7.85 -6.96
CA VAL A 75 -8.49 -6.85 -5.87
C VAL A 75 -9.01 -7.47 -4.56
N THR A 76 -9.89 -8.46 -4.64
CA THR A 76 -10.37 -9.23 -3.48
C THR A 76 -9.21 -9.86 -2.69
N LEU A 77 -8.20 -10.41 -3.37
CA LEU A 77 -7.03 -10.99 -2.70
C LEU A 77 -6.24 -9.91 -1.95
N CYS A 78 -6.06 -8.74 -2.57
CA CYS A 78 -5.39 -7.59 -1.95
C CYS A 78 -6.11 -7.13 -0.69
N LEU A 79 -7.44 -7.06 -0.75
CA LEU A 79 -8.28 -6.67 0.38
C LEU A 79 -8.14 -7.67 1.54
N VAL A 80 -8.19 -8.97 1.25
CA VAL A 80 -7.96 -10.03 2.26
C VAL A 80 -6.56 -9.92 2.88
N ILE A 81 -5.53 -9.65 2.08
CA ILE A 81 -4.15 -9.47 2.56
C ILE A 81 -4.04 -8.26 3.49
N VAL A 82 -4.62 -7.10 3.13
CA VAL A 82 -4.64 -5.90 3.97
C VAL A 82 -5.36 -6.17 5.29
N LEU A 83 -6.50 -6.86 5.25
CA LEU A 83 -7.24 -7.23 6.47
C LEU A 83 -6.44 -8.17 7.36
N ALA A 84 -5.81 -9.21 6.79
CA ALA A 84 -4.94 -10.10 7.54
C ALA A 84 -3.74 -9.35 8.16
N TYR A 85 -3.19 -8.38 7.43
CA TYR A 85 -2.13 -7.52 7.92
C TYR A 85 -2.60 -6.69 9.12
N ILE A 86 -3.76 -6.03 9.04
CA ILE A 86 -4.35 -5.29 10.17
C ILE A 86 -4.57 -6.18 11.39
N CYS A 87 -5.10 -7.39 11.20
CA CYS A 87 -5.28 -8.36 12.29
C CYS A 87 -3.93 -8.74 12.92
N SER A 88 -2.88 -8.95 12.12
CA SER A 88 -1.54 -9.24 12.63
C SER A 88 -0.97 -8.09 13.46
N GLY A 89 -1.19 -6.84 13.05
CA GLY A 89 -0.78 -5.66 13.80
C GLY A 89 -1.55 -5.51 15.11
N ALA A 90 -2.86 -5.81 15.11
CA ALA A 90 -3.67 -5.79 16.33
C ALA A 90 -3.13 -6.76 17.38
N VAL A 91 -2.74 -7.98 16.98
CA VAL A 91 -2.12 -8.96 17.88
C VAL A 91 -0.73 -8.49 18.32
N LEU A 92 0.07 -7.92 17.42
CA LEU A 92 1.41 -7.41 17.74
C LEU A 92 1.34 -6.30 18.81
N PHE A 93 0.50 -5.28 18.60
CA PHE A 93 0.35 -4.16 19.53
C PHE A 93 -0.39 -4.54 20.82
N HIS A 94 -1.27 -5.53 20.77
CA HIS A 94 -1.82 -6.13 21.99
C HIS A 94 -0.70 -6.71 22.88
N ARG A 95 0.31 -7.35 22.29
CA ARG A 95 1.46 -7.91 23.05
C ARG A 95 2.46 -6.84 23.49
N LEU A 96 2.71 -5.82 22.67
CA LEU A 96 3.72 -4.80 22.95
C LEU A 96 3.22 -3.72 23.93
N GLU A 97 1.99 -3.25 23.77
CA GLU A 97 1.45 -2.09 24.50
C GLU A 97 0.28 -2.45 25.42
N ASN A 98 -0.11 -3.72 25.50
CA ASN A 98 -1.29 -4.20 26.25
C ASN A 98 -2.60 -3.52 25.82
N TRP A 99 -2.69 -3.07 24.57
CA TRP A 99 -3.92 -2.50 23.99
C TRP A 99 -4.96 -3.58 23.75
N SER A 100 -6.24 -3.24 23.76
CA SER A 100 -7.30 -4.15 23.29
C SER A 100 -7.12 -4.45 21.80
N LEU A 101 -7.63 -5.59 21.34
CA LEU A 101 -7.58 -5.95 19.90
C LEU A 101 -8.27 -4.89 19.03
N LEU A 102 -9.32 -4.25 19.56
CA LEU A 102 -10.02 -3.17 18.88
C LEU A 102 -9.11 -1.94 18.72
N GLU A 103 -8.48 -1.46 19.80
CA GLU A 103 -7.54 -0.34 19.76
C GLU A 103 -6.35 -0.62 18.82
N GLY A 104 -5.78 -1.83 18.89
CA GLY A 104 -4.69 -2.24 18.00
C GLY A 104 -5.10 -2.27 16.53
N SER A 105 -6.29 -2.79 16.23
CA SER A 105 -6.81 -2.81 14.86
C SER A 105 -7.16 -1.40 14.35
N TYR A 106 -7.73 -0.55 15.20
CA TYR A 106 -8.05 0.84 14.90
C TYR A 106 -6.78 1.66 14.62
N PHE A 107 -5.73 1.50 15.44
CA PHE A 107 -4.44 2.12 15.20
C PHE A 107 -3.85 1.68 13.85
N CYS A 108 -3.86 0.38 13.55
CA CYS A 108 -3.35 -0.13 12.28
C CYS A 108 -4.13 0.41 11.08
N PHE A 109 -5.46 0.40 11.15
CA PHE A 109 -6.32 0.90 10.07
C PHE A 109 -6.13 2.40 9.83
N THR A 110 -6.16 3.21 10.90
CA THR A 110 -5.98 4.67 10.79
C THR A 110 -4.57 5.05 10.33
N SER A 111 -3.55 4.29 10.71
CA SER A 111 -2.18 4.47 10.24
C SER A 111 -2.04 4.18 8.74
N LEU A 112 -2.52 3.00 8.31
CA LEU A 112 -2.36 2.52 6.93
C LEU A 112 -3.29 3.26 5.96
N GLY A 113 -4.47 3.64 6.43
CA GLY A 113 -5.39 4.51 5.71
C GLY A 113 -4.93 5.97 5.67
N THR A 114 -3.78 6.30 6.25
CA THR A 114 -3.22 7.67 6.34
C THR A 114 -4.16 8.69 6.99
N ILE A 115 -5.14 8.22 7.78
CA ILE A 115 -6.08 9.06 8.52
C ILE A 115 -5.35 9.69 9.71
N GLY A 116 -4.62 8.87 10.46
CA GLY A 116 -3.63 9.30 11.45
C GLY A 116 -4.14 10.25 12.53
N PHE A 117 -5.27 9.96 13.18
CA PHE A 117 -5.85 10.81 14.24
C PHE A 117 -4.88 11.13 15.39
N GLY A 118 -3.97 10.21 15.73
CA GLY A 118 -2.93 10.44 16.74
C GLY A 118 -3.40 10.43 18.17
N ASP A 119 -4.57 9.83 18.40
CA ASP A 119 -5.12 9.50 19.70
C ASP A 119 -4.43 8.29 20.35
N LEU A 120 -3.98 7.32 19.55
CA LEU A 120 -3.23 6.15 20.00
C LEU A 120 -1.86 6.11 19.33
N LEU A 121 -0.78 6.13 20.13
CA LEU A 121 0.59 5.97 19.64
C LEU A 121 1.38 5.00 20.54
N PRO A 122 2.13 4.05 19.96
CA PRO A 122 3.01 3.17 20.72
C PRO A 122 4.21 3.96 21.26
N GLY A 123 4.81 3.48 22.35
CA GLY A 123 5.96 4.10 23.00
C GLY A 123 5.63 5.12 24.08
N GLN A 124 4.36 5.21 24.54
CA GLN A 124 4.03 6.02 25.72
C GLN A 124 4.43 5.33 27.04
N LYS A 125 4.48 3.99 27.06
CA LYS A 125 4.79 3.21 28.28
C LYS A 125 5.90 2.16 28.08
N ALA A 126 6.23 1.82 26.84
CA ALA A 126 7.13 0.71 26.52
C ALA A 126 8.40 1.15 25.78
N GLU A 127 9.47 0.42 26.10
CA GLU A 127 10.84 0.37 25.58
C GLU A 127 11.02 0.73 24.10
N GLU A 128 12.24 1.18 23.71
CA GLU A 128 12.60 1.55 22.33
C GLU A 128 12.22 0.50 21.27
N ILE A 129 12.14 -0.76 21.68
CA ILE A 129 11.72 -1.90 20.86
C ILE A 129 10.30 -1.70 20.28
N SER A 130 9.35 -1.13 21.03
CA SER A 130 7.97 -0.91 20.57
C SER A 130 7.92 0.13 19.43
N LEU A 131 8.73 1.18 19.53
CA LEU A 131 8.85 2.22 18.51
C LEU A 131 9.51 1.68 17.24
N CYS A 132 10.58 0.90 17.38
CA CYS A 132 11.22 0.23 16.24
C CYS A 132 10.24 -0.73 15.54
N ALA A 133 9.55 -1.60 16.29
CA ALA A 133 8.57 -2.53 15.76
C ALA A 133 7.42 -1.79 15.05
N CYS A 134 6.89 -0.71 15.64
CA CYS A 134 5.87 0.12 15.02
C CYS A 134 6.36 0.73 13.71
N SER A 135 7.56 1.30 13.69
CA SER A 135 8.11 1.93 12.50
C SER A 135 8.29 0.95 11.35
N ALA A 136 8.85 -0.24 11.63
CA ALA A 136 9.02 -1.30 10.65
C ALA A 136 7.68 -1.83 10.13
N TYR A 137 6.70 -1.99 11.03
CA TYR A 137 5.34 -2.40 10.69
C TYR A 137 4.68 -1.37 9.76
N ILE A 138 4.58 -0.10 10.17
CA ILE A 138 3.94 0.93 9.33
C ILE A 138 4.64 1.09 7.98
N LEU A 139 5.98 1.01 7.93
CA LEU A 139 6.72 1.07 6.66
C LEU A 139 6.37 -0.09 5.71
N THR A 140 6.33 -1.32 6.24
CA THR A 140 5.96 -2.50 5.46
C THR A 140 4.50 -2.43 5.01
N GLY A 141 3.61 -1.98 5.88
CA GLY A 141 2.19 -1.83 5.58
C GLY A 141 1.91 -0.75 4.53
N MET A 142 2.63 0.37 4.55
CA MET A 142 2.52 1.39 3.50
C MET A 142 2.99 0.87 2.14
N ALA A 143 4.02 0.02 2.10
CA ALA A 143 4.45 -0.64 0.86
C ALA A 143 3.38 -1.62 0.33
N LEU A 144 2.69 -2.33 1.23
CA LEU A 144 1.57 -3.20 0.91
C LEU A 144 0.41 -2.41 0.33
N VAL A 145 0.02 -1.30 0.96
CA VAL A 145 -1.03 -0.40 0.47
C VAL A 145 -0.66 0.20 -0.88
N ALA A 146 0.59 0.64 -1.09
CA ALA A 146 1.08 1.16 -2.37
C ALA A 146 0.94 0.13 -3.49
N MET A 147 1.33 -1.13 -3.24
CA MET A 147 1.15 -2.22 -4.19
C MET A 147 -0.32 -2.47 -4.52
N CYS A 148 -1.21 -2.45 -3.51
CA CYS A 148 -2.65 -2.58 -3.74
C CYS A 148 -3.17 -1.46 -4.63
N PHE A 149 -2.74 -0.21 -4.41
CA PHE A 149 -3.09 0.91 -5.29
C PHE A 149 -2.60 0.71 -6.72
N SER A 150 -1.37 0.25 -6.93
CA SER A 150 -0.85 -0.05 -8.26
C SER A 150 -1.67 -1.13 -8.98
N LEU A 151 -2.10 -2.18 -8.26
CA LEU A 151 -2.94 -3.24 -8.83
C LEU A 151 -4.34 -2.74 -9.21
N VAL A 152 -4.97 -1.94 -8.34
CA VAL A 152 -6.25 -1.29 -8.64
C VAL A 152 -6.11 -0.36 -9.85
N GLN A 153 -5.03 0.40 -9.93
CA GLN A 153 -4.75 1.29 -11.05
C GLN A 153 -4.59 0.51 -12.37
N ASP A 154 -3.88 -0.62 -12.35
CA ASP A 154 -3.73 -1.50 -13.51
C ASP A 154 -5.08 -2.07 -13.98
N GLU A 155 -5.94 -2.49 -13.05
CA GLU A 155 -7.28 -3.00 -13.38
C GLU A 155 -8.18 -1.91 -13.97
N VAL A 156 -8.23 -0.73 -13.35
CA VAL A 156 -8.97 0.42 -13.87
C VAL A 156 -8.46 0.82 -15.25
N LEU A 157 -7.14 0.86 -15.45
CA LEU A 157 -6.56 1.15 -16.76
C LEU A 157 -6.92 0.08 -17.81
N SER A 158 -6.99 -1.19 -17.41
CA SER A 158 -7.42 -2.28 -18.29
C SER A 158 -8.88 -2.14 -18.73
N LEU A 159 -9.75 -1.71 -17.81
CA LEU A 159 -11.17 -1.42 -18.10
C LEU A 159 -11.30 -0.21 -19.03
N LEU A 160 -10.56 0.87 -18.77
CA LEU A 160 -10.57 2.05 -19.64
C LEU A 160 -10.11 1.71 -21.07
N ARG A 161 -9.06 0.89 -21.22
CA ARG A 161 -8.60 0.40 -22.53
C ARG A 161 -9.63 -0.49 -23.21
N TYR A 162 -10.30 -1.36 -22.46
CA TYR A 162 -11.38 -2.22 -22.98
C TYR A 162 -12.57 -1.40 -23.49
N LEU A 163 -12.99 -0.39 -22.73
CA LEU A 163 -14.07 0.52 -23.13
C LEU A 163 -13.66 1.37 -24.34
N GLY A 164 -12.43 1.91 -24.35
CA GLY A 164 -11.91 2.68 -25.49
C GLY A 164 -11.85 1.85 -26.78
N ALA A 165 -11.39 0.60 -26.72
CA ALA A 165 -11.37 -0.30 -27.86
C ALA A 165 -12.79 -0.71 -28.33
N SER A 166 -13.72 -0.91 -27.41
CA SER A 166 -15.12 -1.21 -27.73
C SER A 166 -15.82 -0.03 -28.41
N CYS A 167 -15.55 1.19 -27.94
CA CYS A 167 -16.05 2.42 -28.56
C CYS A 167 -15.52 2.57 -29.99
N SER A 168 -14.21 2.40 -30.19
CA SER A 168 -13.59 2.44 -31.52
C SER A 168 -14.15 1.38 -32.49
N LYS A 169 -14.45 0.17 -32.00
CA LYS A 169 -15.12 -0.87 -32.81
C LYS A 169 -16.55 -0.50 -33.18
N ASN A 170 -17.31 0.10 -32.27
CA ASN A 170 -18.68 0.53 -32.55
C ASN A 170 -18.72 1.67 -33.58
N GLU A 171 -17.79 2.62 -33.50
CA GLU A 171 -17.64 3.71 -34.48
C GLU A 171 -17.34 3.20 -35.89
N LEU A 172 -16.52 2.14 -36.02
CA LEU A 172 -16.23 1.53 -37.33
C LEU A 172 -17.42 0.78 -37.91
N LYS A 173 -18.19 0.07 -37.07
CA LYS A 173 -19.43 -0.59 -37.51
C LYS A 173 -20.46 0.41 -38.01
N LEU A 174 -20.60 1.56 -37.34
CA LEU A 174 -21.51 2.62 -37.78
C LEU A 174 -21.10 3.18 -39.15
N LYS A 175 -19.80 3.34 -39.41
CA LYS A 175 -19.30 3.79 -40.73
C LYS A 175 -19.50 2.76 -41.84
N GLU A 176 -19.43 1.47 -41.54
CA GLU A 176 -19.74 0.42 -42.52
C GLU A 176 -21.24 0.34 -42.83
N GLU A 177 -22.12 0.57 -41.84
CA GLU A 177 -23.57 0.64 -42.04
C GLU A 177 -24.02 1.89 -42.81
N GLU A 178 -23.39 3.05 -42.60
CA GLU A 178 -23.68 4.27 -43.40
C GLU A 178 -23.17 4.20 -44.85
N ALA A 179 -22.20 3.32 -45.12
CA ALA A 179 -21.61 3.16 -46.45
C ALA A 179 -22.34 2.12 -47.34
N SER A 180 -23.36 1.43 -46.81
CA SER A 180 -24.18 0.43 -47.51
C SER A 180 -25.58 0.94 -47.82
#